data_AF-A0A8B7PAL1-F1
#
_entry.id   AF-A0A8B7PAL1-F1
#
_cell.length_a   1.000
_cell.length_b   1.000
_cell.length_c   1.000
_cell.angle_alpha   90.00
_cell.angle_beta   90.00
_cell.angle_gamma   90.00
#
_symmetry.space_group_name_H-M   'P 1'
#
loop_
_entity.id
_entity.type
_entity.pdbx_description
1 polymer ?
#
loop_
_entity_poly.entity_id
_entity_poly.type
_entity_poly.pdbx_seq_one_letter_code
_entity_poly.pdbx_strand_id
1 'polypeptide(L)'
;MSIDRKQRKKNQKREQQQDACREREPDIANLSIAEENFVSSYNEATHGPLKRGKVKWFNVAKGWGFITPNDGSPDVFVHQSTIQMPGFRRLCENEEVEFTVREGKRGLETTLVQGLEGAKCLGSQTEPSTSFRPRRRKCYNCQNFRHFARDCSESRQPKRCRAPLQCRRPSRHRLSFAPGKCCPFQRQQ
;
A
#
# COMPACT_ATOMS: atom_id res chain seq x y z
N MET A 1 49.59 -23.10 -2.58
CA MET A 1 48.17 -22.80 -2.87
C MET A 1 47.33 -23.28 -1.69
N SER A 2 47.16 -22.43 -0.67
CA SER A 2 46.53 -22.80 0.60
C SER A 2 45.17 -22.12 0.71
N ILE A 3 44.11 -22.84 0.38
CA ILE A 3 42.74 -22.35 0.49
C ILE A 3 42.20 -22.68 1.89
N ASP A 4 41.54 -21.69 2.45
CA ASP A 4 41.38 -21.34 3.85
C ASP A 4 40.38 -22.25 4.60
N ARG A 5 40.86 -22.99 5.63
CA ARG A 5 40.02 -23.85 6.51
C ARG A 5 38.86 -23.09 7.17
N LYS A 6 38.93 -21.76 7.22
CA LYS A 6 37.86 -20.90 7.79
C LYS A 6 36.62 -20.80 6.91
N GLN A 7 36.70 -21.06 5.59
CA GLN A 7 35.53 -20.99 4.72
C GLN A 7 34.64 -22.24 4.80
N ARG A 8 35.20 -23.42 5.05
CA ARG A 8 34.44 -24.68 5.17
C ARG A 8 33.47 -24.69 6.36
N LYS A 9 33.88 -24.14 7.51
CA LYS A 9 33.03 -24.11 8.72
C LYS A 9 31.86 -23.12 8.63
N LYS A 10 31.95 -22.10 7.77
CA LYS A 10 30.89 -21.09 7.60
C LYS A 10 29.78 -21.56 6.66
N ASN A 11 30.11 -22.43 5.70
CA ASN A 11 29.13 -23.06 4.80
C ASN A 11 28.36 -24.18 5.51
N GLN A 12 29.02 -25.01 6.34
CA GLN A 12 28.34 -26.05 7.12
C GLN A 12 27.27 -25.50 8.08
N LYS A 13 27.45 -24.29 8.62
CA LYS A 13 26.47 -23.67 9.52
C LYS A 13 25.27 -23.06 8.77
N ARG A 14 25.37 -22.85 7.45
CA ARG A 14 24.26 -22.35 6.61
C ARG A 14 23.40 -23.48 6.06
N GLU A 15 23.99 -24.63 5.73
CA GLU A 15 23.25 -25.84 5.30
C GLU A 15 22.36 -26.38 6.42
N GLN A 16 22.89 -26.52 7.64
CA GLN A 16 22.11 -27.05 8.78
C GLN A 16 20.91 -26.18 9.19
N GLN A 17 20.87 -24.91 8.77
CA GLN A 17 19.76 -24.00 9.08
C GLN A 17 18.69 -23.97 7.97
N GLN A 18 18.97 -24.56 6.80
CA GLN A 18 17.99 -24.72 5.70
C GLN A 18 17.25 -26.05 5.77
N ASP A 19 17.83 -27.08 6.39
CA ASP A 19 17.21 -28.41 6.49
C ASP A 19 16.14 -28.51 7.60
N ALA A 20 16.05 -27.56 8.52
CA ALA A 20 15.05 -27.55 9.60
C ALA A 20 13.66 -27.05 9.17
N CYS A 21 13.51 -26.57 7.93
CA CYS A 21 12.23 -26.06 7.42
C CYS A 21 11.55 -27.00 6.39
N ARG A 22 12.09 -28.21 6.15
CA ARG A 22 11.68 -29.01 4.98
C ARG A 22 10.75 -30.20 5.22
N GLU A 23 10.41 -30.60 6.45
CA GLU A 23 9.44 -31.70 6.63
C GLU A 23 8.44 -31.42 7.75
N ARG A 24 7.41 -30.66 7.38
CA ARG A 24 6.02 -30.91 7.77
C ARG A 24 5.17 -30.63 6.55
N GLU A 25 5.22 -31.53 5.58
CA GLU A 25 4.18 -31.66 4.57
C GLU A 25 2.96 -32.28 5.28
N PRO A 26 1.83 -31.57 5.45
CA PRO A 26 0.57 -32.26 5.74
C PRO A 26 0.10 -32.95 4.46
N ASP A 27 -0.15 -34.26 4.54
CA ASP A 27 -0.61 -35.08 3.42
C ASP A 27 -1.89 -34.50 2.78
N ILE A 28 -1.73 -33.92 1.59
CA ILE A 28 -2.75 -33.17 0.83
C ILE A 28 -3.90 -34.07 0.32
N ALA A 29 -3.83 -35.39 0.53
CA ALA A 29 -4.75 -36.37 -0.05
C ALA A 29 -6.03 -36.65 0.77
N ASN A 30 -6.14 -36.16 2.02
CA ASN A 30 -7.36 -36.28 2.83
C ASN A 30 -8.12 -34.95 3.03
N LEU A 31 -7.67 -33.88 2.35
CA LEU A 31 -8.29 -32.55 2.42
C LEU A 31 -9.58 -32.43 1.57
N SER A 32 -9.81 -33.33 0.60
CA SER A 32 -10.88 -33.13 -0.39
C SER A 32 -12.31 -33.49 0.09
N ILE A 33 -12.50 -34.21 1.20
CA ILE A 33 -13.85 -34.57 1.69
C ILE A 33 -14.27 -33.74 2.92
N ALA A 34 -13.30 -33.15 3.62
CA ALA A 34 -13.54 -32.29 4.79
C ALA A 34 -13.50 -30.79 4.45
N GLU A 35 -12.82 -30.35 3.39
CA GLU A 35 -12.83 -28.94 2.97
C GLU A 35 -14.16 -28.47 2.40
N GLU A 36 -14.93 -29.36 1.75
CA GLU A 36 -16.26 -29.01 1.23
C GLU A 36 -17.28 -28.78 2.37
N ASN A 37 -17.10 -29.45 3.52
CA ASN A 37 -18.00 -29.33 4.67
C ASN A 37 -17.54 -28.28 5.71
N PHE A 38 -16.25 -27.93 5.76
CA PHE A 38 -15.74 -26.96 6.73
C PHE A 38 -15.93 -25.50 6.27
N VAL A 39 -15.90 -25.24 4.95
CA VAL A 39 -16.13 -23.89 4.37
C VAL A 39 -17.64 -23.59 4.17
N SER A 40 -18.52 -24.57 4.36
CA SER A 40 -19.98 -24.38 4.30
C SER A 40 -20.56 -23.87 5.64
N SER A 41 -20.01 -24.24 6.80
CA SER A 41 -20.60 -23.85 8.09
C SER A 41 -20.30 -22.41 8.54
N TYR A 42 -19.25 -21.75 8.01
CA TYR A 42 -18.88 -20.37 8.38
C TYR A 42 -19.45 -19.28 7.45
N ASN A 43 -19.88 -19.62 6.23
CA ASN A 43 -20.38 -18.63 5.27
C ASN A 43 -21.90 -18.45 5.31
N GLU A 44 -22.65 -19.37 5.95
CA GLU A 44 -24.11 -19.34 6.04
C GLU A 44 -24.65 -18.46 7.20
N ALA A 45 -23.84 -18.17 8.24
CA ALA A 45 -24.37 -17.64 9.50
C ALA A 45 -24.37 -16.10 9.64
N THR A 46 -23.64 -15.36 8.80
CA THR A 46 -23.50 -13.89 8.96
C THR A 46 -23.80 -13.07 7.71
N HIS A 47 -24.05 -13.71 6.58
CA HIS A 47 -24.34 -13.05 5.31
C HIS A 47 -25.76 -13.42 4.88
N GLY A 48 -26.65 -12.44 4.83
CA GLY A 48 -28.00 -12.59 4.27
C GLY A 48 -28.00 -13.02 2.78
N PRO A 49 -29.20 -13.16 2.18
CA PRO A 49 -29.34 -13.70 0.84
C PRO A 49 -28.49 -12.92 -0.18
N LEU A 50 -27.82 -13.67 -1.06
CA LEU A 50 -27.09 -13.12 -2.20
C LEU A 50 -28.06 -12.49 -3.18
N LYS A 51 -27.76 -11.25 -3.57
CA LYS A 51 -28.50 -10.47 -4.56
C LYS A 51 -27.58 -10.07 -5.69
N ARG A 52 -28.17 -9.79 -6.86
CA ARG A 52 -27.45 -9.37 -8.06
C ARG A 52 -27.76 -7.91 -8.38
N GLY A 53 -26.77 -7.20 -8.92
CA GLY A 53 -26.96 -5.81 -9.33
C GLY A 53 -25.78 -5.26 -10.09
N LYS A 54 -25.93 -4.00 -10.49
CA LYS A 54 -24.92 -3.25 -11.25
C LYS A 54 -24.32 -2.16 -10.39
N VAL A 55 -23.00 -2.02 -10.44
CA VAL A 55 -22.30 -0.93 -9.75
C VAL A 55 -22.68 0.39 -10.42
N LYS A 56 -23.38 1.25 -9.69
CA LYS A 56 -23.82 2.56 -10.19
C LYS A 56 -22.63 3.49 -10.38
N TRP A 57 -21.81 3.58 -9.35
CA TRP A 57 -20.56 4.31 -9.35
C TRP A 57 -19.71 3.90 -8.15
N PHE A 58 -18.39 4.00 -8.28
CA PHE A 58 -17.46 3.69 -7.19
C PHE A 58 -16.31 4.70 -7.17
N ASN A 59 -16.15 5.39 -6.05
CA ASN A 59 -15.05 6.33 -5.88
C ASN A 59 -13.82 5.60 -5.36
N VAL A 60 -12.88 5.28 -6.26
CA VAL A 60 -11.61 4.60 -5.94
C VAL A 60 -10.77 5.37 -4.91
N ALA A 61 -10.78 6.70 -4.95
CA ALA A 61 -9.99 7.51 -4.03
C ALA A 61 -10.55 7.52 -2.61
N LYS A 62 -11.88 7.48 -2.46
CA LYS A 62 -12.54 7.45 -1.16
C LYS A 62 -12.83 6.03 -0.65
N GLY A 63 -12.84 5.01 -1.54
CA GLY A 63 -13.06 3.61 -1.19
C GLY A 63 -14.52 3.23 -0.92
N TRP A 64 -15.48 3.93 -1.53
CA TRP A 64 -16.91 3.63 -1.37
C TRP A 64 -17.72 4.05 -2.60
N GLY A 65 -18.92 3.50 -2.72
CA GLY A 65 -19.82 3.73 -3.86
C GLY A 65 -21.23 3.23 -3.60
N PHE A 66 -21.98 3.03 -4.68
CA PHE A 66 -23.33 2.48 -4.65
C PHE A 66 -23.54 1.42 -5.73
N ILE A 67 -24.39 0.46 -5.41
CA ILE A 67 -24.83 -0.61 -6.32
C ILE A 67 -26.34 -0.48 -6.47
N THR A 68 -26.81 -0.55 -7.72
CA THR A 68 -28.24 -0.60 -8.04
C THR A 68 -28.63 -2.07 -8.23
N PRO A 69 -29.46 -2.63 -7.35
CA PRO A 69 -29.92 -4.02 -7.45
C PRO A 69 -30.81 -4.22 -8.68
N ASN A 70 -30.76 -5.39 -9.29
CA ASN A 70 -31.62 -5.71 -10.44
C ASN A 70 -33.09 -5.93 -10.02
N ASP A 71 -33.33 -6.21 -8.74
CA ASP A 71 -34.66 -6.42 -8.16
C ASP A 71 -35.50 -5.12 -8.03
N GLY A 72 -34.95 -3.96 -8.42
CA GLY A 72 -35.63 -2.67 -8.30
C GLY A 72 -35.70 -2.11 -6.87
N SER A 73 -35.02 -2.75 -5.91
CA SER A 73 -34.85 -2.23 -4.55
C SER A 73 -33.97 -0.97 -4.52
N PRO A 74 -34.01 -0.16 -3.45
CA PRO A 74 -33.20 1.06 -3.35
C PRO A 74 -31.69 0.79 -3.47
N ASP A 75 -30.95 1.83 -3.88
CA ASP A 75 -29.49 1.79 -4.02
C ASP A 75 -28.83 1.34 -2.71
N VAL A 76 -27.90 0.39 -2.81
CA VAL A 76 -27.19 -0.19 -1.68
C VAL A 76 -25.81 0.43 -1.56
N PHE A 77 -25.45 0.84 -0.35
CA PHE A 77 -24.14 1.41 -0.05
C PHE A 77 -23.05 0.33 -0.04
N VAL A 78 -21.95 0.55 -0.76
CA VAL A 78 -20.79 -0.36 -0.78
C VAL A 78 -19.53 0.32 -0.27
N HIS A 79 -18.77 -0.38 0.58
CA HIS A 79 -17.48 0.05 1.10
C HIS A 79 -16.37 -0.91 0.66
N GLN A 80 -15.15 -0.42 0.45
CA GLN A 80 -14.04 -1.25 0.00
C GLN A 80 -13.75 -2.45 0.92
N SER A 81 -14.06 -2.36 2.23
CA SER A 81 -13.81 -3.45 3.18
C SER A 81 -14.68 -4.68 2.94
N THR A 82 -15.80 -4.55 2.23
CA THR A 82 -16.76 -5.63 1.98
C THR A 82 -16.50 -6.37 0.67
N ILE A 83 -15.64 -5.79 -0.20
CA ILE A 83 -15.26 -6.37 -1.48
C ILE A 83 -14.28 -7.51 -1.28
N GLN A 84 -14.62 -8.69 -1.79
CA GLN A 84 -13.78 -9.89 -1.79
C GLN A 84 -12.78 -9.84 -2.95
N MET A 85 -11.69 -9.10 -2.75
CA MET A 85 -10.59 -9.03 -3.71
C MET A 85 -9.24 -8.90 -3.01
N PRO A 86 -8.18 -9.58 -3.49
CA PRO A 86 -6.83 -9.37 -3.03
C PRO A 86 -6.26 -8.02 -3.50
N GLY A 87 -5.53 -7.33 -2.63
CA GLY A 87 -4.86 -6.07 -2.99
C GLY A 87 -5.76 -4.84 -2.91
N PHE A 88 -5.64 -3.94 -3.88
CA PHE A 88 -6.43 -2.70 -3.90
C PHE A 88 -7.83 -2.97 -4.43
N ARG A 89 -8.83 -2.82 -3.56
CA ARG A 89 -10.22 -3.16 -3.84
C ARG A 89 -10.93 -2.03 -4.58
N ARG A 90 -11.35 -2.31 -5.82
CA ARG A 90 -12.05 -1.37 -6.71
C ARG A 90 -13.18 -2.11 -7.40
N LEU A 91 -14.19 -1.35 -7.83
CA LEU A 91 -15.24 -1.84 -8.71
C LEU A 91 -15.28 -0.98 -9.96
N CYS A 92 -15.59 -1.58 -11.11
CA CYS A 92 -15.83 -0.84 -12.34
C CYS A 92 -17.27 -0.30 -12.35
N GLU A 93 -17.48 0.83 -13.01
CA GLU A 93 -18.83 1.36 -13.22
C GLU A 93 -19.58 0.45 -14.19
N ASN A 94 -20.86 0.20 -13.92
CA ASN A 94 -21.72 -0.73 -14.66
C ASN A 94 -21.29 -2.21 -14.60
N GLU A 95 -20.37 -2.57 -13.70
CA GLU A 95 -19.99 -3.96 -13.45
C GLU A 95 -21.13 -4.75 -12.80
N GLU A 96 -21.39 -5.97 -13.27
CA GLU A 96 -22.34 -6.89 -12.66
C GLU A 96 -21.66 -7.64 -11.49
N VAL A 97 -22.27 -7.51 -10.31
CA VAL A 97 -21.73 -8.05 -9.06
C VAL A 97 -22.80 -8.74 -8.25
N GLU A 98 -22.37 -9.73 -7.46
CA GLU A 98 -23.22 -10.36 -6.45
C GLU A 98 -22.85 -9.82 -5.07
N PHE A 99 -23.86 -9.50 -4.28
CA PHE A 99 -23.64 -8.91 -2.97
C PHE A 99 -24.73 -9.31 -1.99
N THR A 100 -24.37 -9.27 -0.72
CA THR A 100 -25.29 -9.46 0.39
C THR A 100 -25.60 -8.11 1.03
N VAL A 101 -26.86 -7.87 1.35
CA VAL A 101 -27.33 -6.63 1.98
C VAL A 101 -27.63 -6.85 3.45
N ARG A 102 -27.33 -5.84 4.26
CA ARG A 102 -27.74 -5.73 5.66
C ARG A 102 -28.31 -4.33 5.92
N GLU A 103 -29.23 -4.23 6.86
CA GLU A 103 -29.68 -2.95 7.40
C GLU A 103 -28.63 -2.36 8.35
N GLY A 104 -28.02 -1.26 7.93
CA GLY A 104 -27.06 -0.49 8.71
C GLY A 104 -27.66 0.81 9.25
N LYS A 105 -26.86 1.55 10.03
CA LYS A 105 -27.28 2.83 10.65
C LYS A 105 -27.63 3.92 9.62
N ARG A 106 -27.12 3.79 8.38
CA ARG A 106 -27.24 4.79 7.31
C ARG A 106 -28.09 4.30 6.14
N GLY A 107 -28.86 3.23 6.34
CA GLY A 107 -29.62 2.55 5.31
C GLY A 107 -29.01 1.19 4.93
N LEU A 108 -29.36 0.70 3.75
CA LEU A 108 -28.89 -0.59 3.24
C LEU A 108 -27.40 -0.53 2.92
N GLU A 109 -26.62 -1.42 3.53
CA GLU A 109 -25.19 -1.56 3.31
C GLU A 109 -24.83 -2.97 2.87
N THR A 110 -23.81 -3.09 2.04
CA THR A 110 -23.28 -4.40 1.64
C THR A 110 -22.51 -5.04 2.80
N THR A 111 -22.65 -6.34 3.00
CA THR A 111 -21.79 -7.10 3.93
C THR A 111 -20.66 -7.82 3.18
N LEU A 112 -20.98 -8.31 1.99
CA LEU A 112 -20.07 -9.04 1.11
C LEU A 112 -20.36 -8.64 -0.33
N VAL A 113 -19.31 -8.44 -1.13
CA VAL A 113 -19.39 -8.16 -2.57
C VAL A 113 -18.39 -9.04 -3.30
N GLN A 114 -18.86 -9.74 -4.33
CA GLN A 114 -18.09 -10.63 -5.20
C GLN A 114 -18.47 -10.41 -6.67
N GLY A 115 -17.66 -10.92 -7.59
CA GLY A 115 -18.01 -10.92 -9.01
C GLY A 115 -19.15 -11.90 -9.30
N LEU A 116 -19.70 -11.81 -10.52
CA LEU A 116 -20.74 -12.72 -10.99
C LEU A 116 -20.30 -14.19 -10.85
N GLU A 117 -21.19 -15.05 -10.33
CA GLU A 117 -20.93 -16.48 -10.11
C GLU A 117 -19.70 -16.78 -9.23
N GLY A 118 -19.37 -15.89 -8.28
CA GLY A 118 -18.20 -16.05 -7.41
C GLY A 118 -16.86 -15.77 -8.11
N ALA A 119 -16.88 -15.23 -9.32
CA ALA A 119 -15.68 -14.72 -9.97
C ALA A 119 -15.06 -13.56 -9.17
N LYS A 120 -13.78 -13.28 -9.43
CA LYS A 120 -13.14 -12.07 -8.90
C LYS A 120 -13.74 -10.84 -9.60
N CYS A 121 -13.96 -9.75 -8.87
CA CYS A 121 -14.39 -8.51 -9.51
C CYS A 121 -13.30 -8.01 -10.49
N LEU A 122 -13.71 -7.36 -11.58
CA LEU A 122 -12.83 -6.87 -12.64
C LEU A 122 -11.96 -5.72 -12.15
N GLY A 123 -12.52 -4.87 -11.30
CA GLY A 123 -11.84 -3.69 -10.77
C GLY A 123 -11.88 -2.48 -11.71
N SER A 124 -11.66 -1.29 -11.16
CA SER A 124 -11.57 -0.06 -11.95
C SER A 124 -10.23 0.02 -12.69
N GLN A 125 -10.27 0.32 -14.00
CA GLN A 125 -9.09 0.57 -14.83
C GLN A 125 -8.30 1.82 -14.41
N THR A 126 -8.88 2.66 -13.55
CA THR A 126 -8.23 3.86 -13.04
C THR A 126 -7.38 3.50 -11.84
N GLU A 127 -6.07 3.32 -12.06
CA GLU A 127 -5.10 3.31 -10.98
C GLU A 127 -5.25 4.60 -10.16
N PRO A 128 -5.34 4.55 -8.81
CA PRO A 128 -5.32 5.74 -8.00
C PRO A 128 -4.05 6.46 -8.39
N SER A 129 -4.24 7.67 -8.91
CA SER A 129 -3.18 8.63 -9.11
C SER A 129 -2.53 8.84 -7.76
N THR A 130 -1.54 8.00 -7.44
CA THR A 130 -0.59 8.24 -6.38
C THR A 130 0.25 9.37 -6.93
N SER A 131 -0.31 10.58 -6.85
CA SER A 131 0.40 11.84 -6.95
C SER A 131 1.45 12.00 -5.84
N PHE A 132 1.81 10.90 -5.16
CA PHE A 132 3.08 10.68 -4.52
C PHE A 132 4.21 10.75 -5.56
N ARG A 133 4.40 11.95 -6.13
CA ARG A 133 5.69 12.37 -6.64
C ARG A 133 6.59 12.38 -5.40
N PRO A 134 7.51 11.41 -5.23
CA PRO A 134 8.46 11.51 -4.13
C PRO A 134 9.10 12.90 -4.26
N ARG A 135 9.02 13.72 -3.21
CA ARG A 135 9.61 15.07 -3.24
C ARG A 135 11.07 14.86 -3.61
N ARG A 136 11.45 15.15 -4.85
CA ARG A 136 12.83 14.98 -5.33
C ARG A 136 13.69 15.87 -4.44
N ARG A 137 14.35 15.28 -3.45
CA ARG A 137 15.17 16.04 -2.51
C ARG A 137 16.44 16.42 -3.25
N LYS A 138 16.64 17.71 -3.44
CA LYS A 138 17.89 18.24 -3.97
C LYS A 138 19.05 17.93 -3.03
N CYS A 139 20.23 17.71 -3.59
CA CYS A 139 21.49 17.71 -2.86
C CYS A 139 21.62 19.02 -2.06
N TYR A 140 21.80 18.94 -0.75
CA TYR A 140 21.99 20.12 0.11
C TYR A 140 23.35 20.82 -0.09
N ASN A 141 24.25 20.24 -0.90
CA ASN A 141 25.55 20.82 -1.26
C ASN A 141 25.44 21.65 -2.57
N CYS A 142 25.03 21.03 -3.67
CA CYS A 142 25.03 21.61 -5.03
C CYS A 142 23.64 21.94 -5.60
N GLN A 143 22.54 21.56 -4.91
CA GLN A 143 21.15 21.71 -5.34
C GLN A 143 20.70 20.85 -6.54
N ASN A 144 21.55 19.95 -7.05
CA ASN A 144 21.18 19.00 -8.10
C ASN A 144 20.29 17.86 -7.53
N PHE A 145 19.41 17.30 -8.36
CA PHE A 145 18.48 16.22 -7.99
C PHE A 145 19.06 14.81 -8.19
N ARG A 146 20.25 14.67 -8.78
CA ARG A 146 20.82 13.37 -9.14
C ARG A 146 21.48 12.59 -8.00
N HIS A 147 21.76 13.21 -6.85
CA HIS A 147 22.49 12.58 -5.75
C HIS A 147 22.18 13.25 -4.41
N PHE A 148 22.58 12.63 -3.30
CA PHE A 148 22.52 13.23 -1.96
C PHE A 148 23.83 13.94 -1.62
N ALA A 149 23.81 14.86 -0.65
CA ALA A 149 24.99 15.66 -0.28
C ALA A 149 26.23 14.85 0.17
N ARG A 150 26.06 13.56 0.48
CA ARG A 150 27.15 12.63 0.80
C ARG A 150 27.92 12.18 -0.45
N ASP A 151 27.22 12.09 -1.58
CA ASP A 151 27.73 11.59 -2.86
C ASP A 151 28.02 12.72 -3.85
N CYS A 152 28.06 13.97 -3.35
CA CYS A 152 28.33 15.13 -4.18
C CYS A 152 29.82 15.21 -4.50
N SER A 153 30.15 15.24 -5.80
CA SER A 153 31.52 15.41 -6.30
C SER A 153 32.05 16.85 -6.11
N GLU A 154 31.19 17.82 -5.80
CA GLU A 154 31.60 19.18 -5.46
C GLU A 154 32.13 19.25 -4.03
N SER A 155 33.14 20.10 -3.82
CA SER A 155 33.65 20.42 -2.48
C SER A 155 32.54 20.96 -1.57
N ARG A 156 32.70 20.78 -0.25
CA ARG A 156 31.69 21.18 0.74
C ARG A 156 31.43 22.68 0.66
N GLN A 157 30.23 23.05 0.23
CA GLN A 157 29.77 24.41 0.14
C GLN A 157 29.27 24.92 1.51
N PRO A 158 29.32 26.24 1.76
CA PRO A 158 28.72 26.84 2.95
C PRO A 158 27.24 26.49 3.01
N LYS A 159 26.74 26.12 4.20
CA LYS A 159 25.34 25.73 4.38
C LYS A 159 24.44 26.87 3.92
N ARG A 160 23.42 26.60 3.11
CA ARG A 160 22.46 27.63 2.68
C ARG A 160 21.23 27.66 3.57
N CYS A 161 20.67 28.84 3.82
CA CYS A 161 19.38 28.95 4.50
C CYS A 161 18.29 28.41 3.58
N ARG A 162 17.50 27.43 4.04
CA ARG A 162 16.49 26.75 3.20
C ARG A 162 15.32 27.65 2.81
N ALA A 163 15.07 28.71 3.57
CA ALA A 163 14.00 29.68 3.34
C ALA A 163 14.44 31.08 3.77
N PRO A 164 15.27 31.78 2.97
CA PRO A 164 15.87 33.05 3.37
C PRO A 164 14.83 34.14 3.67
N LEU A 165 13.70 34.13 2.96
CA LEU A 165 12.57 35.07 3.16
C LEU A 165 11.72 34.77 4.41
N GLN A 166 11.86 33.59 5.02
CA GLN A 166 11.10 33.17 6.20
C GLN A 166 11.99 33.02 7.45
N CYS A 167 13.24 33.48 7.37
CA CYS A 167 14.21 33.33 8.45
C CYS A 167 13.96 34.36 9.56
N ARG A 168 13.56 33.90 10.75
CA ARG A 168 13.31 34.77 11.93
C ARG A 168 14.54 35.44 12.54
N ARG A 169 15.76 35.17 12.03
CA ARG A 169 17.02 35.78 12.51
C ARG A 169 17.92 36.19 11.34
N PRO A 170 17.51 37.18 10.53
CA PRO A 170 18.25 37.61 9.34
C PRO A 170 19.61 38.24 9.68
N SER A 171 19.77 38.80 10.88
CA SER A 171 21.02 39.39 11.38
C SER A 171 22.16 38.40 11.63
N ARG A 172 21.87 37.08 11.68
CA ARG A 172 22.90 36.02 11.77
C ARG A 172 23.47 35.62 10.40
N HIS A 173 23.00 36.22 9.32
CA HIS A 173 23.59 36.07 7.99
C HIS A 173 24.64 37.18 7.81
N ARG A 174 25.94 36.85 7.91
CA ARG A 174 26.97 37.85 7.61
C ARG A 174 26.97 38.11 6.10
N LEU A 175 26.89 39.38 5.72
CA LEU A 175 26.76 39.93 4.36
C LEU A 175 27.97 39.69 3.43
N SER A 176 28.78 38.65 3.65
CA SER A 176 30.01 38.46 2.90
C SER A 176 29.89 37.20 2.05
N PHE A 177 29.59 37.44 0.77
CA PHE A 177 29.49 36.51 -0.36
C PHE A 177 28.12 35.86 -0.61
N ALA A 178 27.31 36.61 -1.36
CA ALA A 178 26.07 36.24 -2.06
C ALA A 178 24.85 35.92 -1.18
N PRO A 179 23.62 36.32 -1.60
CA PRO A 179 22.40 36.06 -0.85
C PRO A 179 22.19 34.55 -0.64
N GLY A 180 22.03 34.12 0.62
CA GLY A 180 21.53 32.79 0.97
C GLY A 180 22.50 31.79 1.63
N LYS A 181 23.71 32.19 2.05
CA LYS A 181 24.66 31.31 2.76
C LYS A 181 24.72 31.61 4.27
N CYS A 182 24.65 30.56 5.10
CA CYS A 182 24.84 30.56 6.55
C CYS A 182 26.20 29.92 6.89
N CYS A 183 27.04 30.61 7.66
CA CYS A 183 28.27 30.03 8.22
C CYS A 183 27.93 29.05 9.35
N PRO A 184 28.65 27.92 9.53
CA PRO A 184 28.52 27.09 10.71
C PRO A 184 29.03 27.87 11.94
N PHE A 185 28.26 27.81 13.01
CA PHE A 185 28.49 28.43 14.30
C PHE A 185 29.84 28.02 14.90
N GLN A 186 30.84 28.92 14.92
CA GLN A 186 31.92 28.82 15.90
C GLN A 186 31.31 29.18 17.25
N ARG A 187 31.17 28.17 18.13
CA ARG A 187 30.91 28.39 19.56
C ARG A 187 32.10 29.19 20.10
N GLN A 188 31.90 30.47 20.35
CA GLN A 188 32.78 31.21 21.24
C GLN A 188 32.37 30.90 22.68
N GLN A 189 33.40 30.80 23.53
CA GLN A 189 33.38 30.37 24.92
C GLN A 189 32.49 31.25 25.80
#